data_AF-A0A8J5P2I6-F1
#
_entry.id   AF-A0A8J5P2I6-F1
#
_cell.length_a   1.000
_cell.length_b   1.000
_cell.length_c   1.000
_cell.angle_alpha   90.00
_cell.angle_beta   90.00
_cell.angle_gamma   90.00
#
_symmetry.space_group_name_H-M   'P 1'
#
loop_
_entity.id
_entity.type
_entity.pdbx_description
1 polymer ?
#
loop_
_entity_poly.entity_id
_entity_poly.type
_entity_poly.pdbx_seq_one_letter_code
_entity_poly.pdbx_strand_id
1 'polypeptide(L)'
;MLGYMWFEISEREYTHLSITGRYRRFFDVFCSIFYLLLWISGIKEPRSFASDGDLAYIVGHFKDLPLREGVAECLQLLRDAGFTVWGFTAGDTEQVRGYFLNNGIDMPLQNFISCDDAGVGKPALNGYKPLLERLGSDEKWFAAAHMWDASSAMKAGYKGA
;
A
#
# COMPACT_ATOMS: atom_id res chain seq x y z
N MET A 1 -12.47 -11.18 -11.60
CA MET A 1 -12.56 -11.93 -10.32
C MET A 1 -11.18 -12.34 -9.80
N LEU A 2 -10.30 -12.92 -10.62
CA LEU A 2 -8.95 -13.35 -10.20
C LEU A 2 -8.10 -12.23 -9.57
N GLY A 3 -7.99 -11.05 -10.22
CA GLY A 3 -7.16 -9.96 -9.70
C GLY A 3 -7.59 -9.46 -8.31
N TYR A 4 -8.91 -9.27 -8.11
CA TYR A 4 -9.47 -8.91 -6.80
C TYR A 4 -9.19 -9.98 -5.75
N MET A 5 -9.50 -11.25 -6.06
CA MET A 5 -9.23 -12.37 -5.14
C MET A 5 -7.75 -12.47 -4.77
N TRP A 6 -6.86 -12.27 -5.74
CA TRP A 6 -5.43 -12.31 -5.50
C TRP A 6 -4.94 -11.20 -4.61
N PHE A 7 -5.41 -9.98 -4.83
CA PHE A 7 -5.06 -8.87 -3.98
C PHE A 7 -5.58 -9.06 -2.54
N GLU A 8 -6.86 -9.39 -2.38
CA GLU A 8 -7.49 -9.56 -1.06
C GLU A 8 -6.88 -10.72 -0.25
N ILE A 9 -6.60 -11.86 -0.89
CA ILE A 9 -5.94 -12.98 -0.20
C ILE A 9 -4.49 -12.60 0.15
N SER A 10 -3.78 -11.88 -0.72
CA SER A 10 -2.42 -11.43 -0.41
C SER A 10 -2.40 -10.46 0.77
N GLU A 11 -3.32 -9.49 0.82
CA GLU A 11 -3.49 -8.57 1.95
C GLU A 11 -3.75 -9.32 3.25
N ARG A 12 -4.60 -10.36 3.20
CA ARG A 12 -4.87 -11.21 4.37
C ARG A 12 -3.64 -11.98 4.83
N GLU A 13 -2.94 -12.68 3.93
CA GLU A 13 -1.75 -13.46 4.29
C GLU A 13 -0.61 -12.55 4.79
N TYR A 14 -0.41 -11.41 4.13
CA TYR A 14 0.51 -10.36 4.56
C TYR A 14 0.19 -9.87 5.98
N THR A 15 -1.08 -9.58 6.24
CA THR A 15 -1.55 -9.17 7.57
C THR A 15 -1.27 -10.25 8.62
N HIS A 16 -1.62 -11.51 8.36
CA HIS A 16 -1.40 -12.61 9.29
C HIS A 16 0.08 -12.82 9.61
N LEU A 17 0.94 -12.74 8.60
CA LEU A 17 2.39 -12.83 8.76
C LEU A 17 2.92 -11.67 9.63
N SER A 18 2.45 -10.45 9.38
CA SER A 18 2.81 -9.28 10.19
C SER A 18 2.43 -9.45 11.66
N ILE A 19 1.15 -9.74 11.96
CA ILE A 19 0.66 -9.79 13.34
C ILE A 19 1.18 -10.99 14.15
N THR A 20 1.74 -12.00 13.48
CA THR A 20 2.39 -13.15 14.13
C THR A 20 3.92 -13.02 14.22
N GLY A 21 4.47 -11.84 13.89
CA GLY A 21 5.91 -11.54 14.01
C GLY A 21 6.77 -12.17 12.91
N ARG A 22 6.17 -12.53 11.77
CA ARG A 22 6.83 -13.15 10.61
C ARG A 22 6.75 -12.26 9.38
N TYR A 23 7.00 -10.96 9.57
CA TYR A 23 6.86 -9.96 8.51
C TYR A 23 7.51 -10.39 7.19
N ARG A 24 6.80 -10.13 6.10
CA ARG A 24 7.26 -10.26 4.72
C ARG A 24 6.73 -9.08 3.95
N ARG A 25 7.48 -8.64 2.92
CA ARG A 25 7.03 -7.55 2.05
C ARG A 25 5.77 -7.99 1.30
N PHE A 26 4.86 -7.06 1.04
CA PHE A 26 3.60 -7.38 0.36
C PHE A 26 3.82 -8.10 -0.98
N PHE A 27 4.72 -7.59 -1.83
CA PHE A 27 4.96 -8.19 -3.15
C PHE A 27 5.60 -9.58 -3.09
N ASP A 28 6.36 -9.91 -2.04
CA ASP A 28 6.88 -11.27 -1.85
C ASP A 28 5.72 -12.25 -1.62
N VAL A 29 4.77 -11.87 -0.76
CA VAL A 29 3.57 -12.67 -0.48
C VAL A 29 2.70 -12.76 -1.73
N PHE A 30 2.41 -11.62 -2.36
CA PHE A 30 1.61 -11.50 -3.57
C PHE A 30 2.13 -12.42 -4.67
N CYS A 31 3.42 -12.35 -5.01
CA CYS A 31 4.01 -13.20 -6.04
C CYS A 31 3.99 -14.69 -5.65
N SER A 32 4.27 -15.01 -4.38
CA SER A 32 4.39 -16.39 -3.91
C SER A 32 3.10 -17.20 -4.02
N ILE A 33 1.93 -16.55 -3.93
CA ILE A 33 0.63 -17.22 -3.95
C ILE A 33 -0.04 -17.24 -5.34
N PHE A 34 0.58 -16.65 -6.37
CA PHE A 34 -0.01 -16.54 -7.71
C PHE A 34 -0.51 -17.89 -8.26
N TYR A 35 0.36 -18.90 -8.28
CA TYR A 35 0.01 -20.24 -8.78
C TYR A 35 -1.01 -20.98 -7.91
N LEU A 36 -0.94 -20.78 -6.59
CA LEU A 36 -1.92 -21.33 -5.66
C LEU A 36 -3.33 -20.78 -5.96
N LEU A 37 -3.42 -19.49 -6.27
CA LEU A 37 -4.70 -18.86 -6.56
C LEU A 37 -5.27 -19.21 -7.92
N LEU A 38 -4.43 -19.40 -8.94
CA LEU A 38 -4.86 -19.99 -10.20
C LEU A 38 -5.49 -21.36 -9.96
N TRP A 39 -4.86 -22.20 -9.13
CA TRP A 39 -5.37 -23.52 -8.78
C TRP A 39 -6.72 -23.46 -8.05
N ILE A 40 -6.81 -22.65 -6.98
CA ILE A 40 -8.05 -22.47 -6.21
C ILE A 40 -9.17 -21.86 -7.08
N SER A 41 -8.80 -21.06 -8.10
CA SER A 41 -9.74 -20.51 -9.08
C SER A 41 -10.18 -21.51 -10.16
N GLY A 42 -9.74 -22.77 -10.10
CA GLY A 42 -10.17 -23.85 -10.99
C GLY A 42 -9.20 -24.21 -12.12
N ILE A 43 -8.02 -23.58 -12.20
CA ILE A 43 -6.98 -23.94 -13.18
C ILE A 43 -6.23 -25.17 -12.66
N LYS A 44 -6.55 -26.36 -13.20
CA LYS A 44 -6.00 -27.64 -12.71
C LYS A 44 -4.48 -27.75 -12.82
N GLU A 45 -3.90 -27.16 -13.87
CA GLU A 45 -2.45 -27.17 -14.13
C GLU A 45 -1.90 -25.73 -14.21
N PRO A 46 -1.79 -25.00 -13.08
CA PRO A 46 -1.45 -23.57 -13.06
C PRO A 46 -0.13 -23.23 -13.76
N ARG A 47 0.88 -24.09 -13.60
CA ARG A 47 2.22 -23.88 -14.16
C ARG A 47 2.33 -24.19 -15.64
N SER A 48 1.37 -24.94 -16.18
CA SER A 48 1.22 -25.12 -17.63
C SER A 48 0.39 -23.99 -18.25
N PHE A 49 -0.51 -23.39 -17.47
CA PHE A 49 -1.36 -22.28 -17.89
C PHE A 49 -0.65 -20.92 -17.90
N ALA A 50 0.19 -20.65 -16.89
CA ALA A 50 0.92 -19.40 -16.74
C ALA A 50 2.39 -19.64 -16.38
N SER A 51 3.25 -18.72 -16.79
CA SER A 51 4.69 -18.73 -16.55
C SER A 51 5.10 -17.67 -15.53
N ASP A 52 6.33 -17.77 -15.02
CA ASP A 52 6.92 -16.72 -14.19
C ASP A 52 7.07 -15.41 -14.99
N GLY A 53 7.16 -15.50 -16.32
CA GLY A 53 7.14 -14.35 -17.23
C GLY A 53 5.79 -13.63 -17.24
N ASP A 54 4.67 -14.36 -17.20
CA ASP A 54 3.32 -13.77 -17.10
C ASP A 54 3.13 -13.08 -15.75
N LEU A 55 3.58 -13.71 -14.67
CA LEU A 55 3.59 -13.10 -13.34
C LEU A 55 4.42 -11.82 -13.32
N ALA A 56 5.66 -11.86 -13.84
CA ALA A 56 6.54 -10.70 -13.92
C ALA A 56 5.94 -9.59 -14.79
N TYR A 57 5.26 -9.93 -15.88
CA TYR A 57 4.55 -8.98 -16.73
C TYR A 57 3.45 -8.26 -15.92
N ILE A 58 2.59 -8.98 -15.20
CA ILE A 58 1.52 -8.38 -14.41
C ILE A 58 2.07 -7.50 -13.29
N VAL A 59 3.03 -8.01 -12.51
CA VAL A 59 3.66 -7.28 -11.40
C VAL A 59 4.40 -6.03 -11.90
N GLY A 60 5.05 -6.13 -13.06
CA GLY A 60 5.76 -5.02 -13.69
C GLY A 60 4.88 -3.80 -13.97
N HIS A 61 3.58 -4.01 -14.24
CA HIS A 61 2.64 -2.92 -14.54
C HIS A 61 2.07 -2.23 -13.28
N PHE A 62 2.33 -2.73 -12.07
CA PHE A 62 1.91 -2.00 -10.85
C PHE A 62 2.57 -0.63 -10.78
N LYS A 63 3.84 -0.52 -11.19
CA LYS A 63 4.57 0.75 -11.24
C LYS A 63 4.01 1.75 -12.27
N ASP A 64 3.19 1.26 -13.20
CA ASP A 64 2.58 2.04 -14.29
C ASP A 64 1.14 2.45 -13.97
N LEU A 65 0.65 2.15 -12.76
CA LEU A 65 -0.70 2.54 -12.34
C LEU A 65 -0.84 4.06 -12.39
N PRO A 66 -1.85 4.59 -13.11
CA PRO A 66 -2.07 6.02 -13.18
C PRO A 66 -2.56 6.54 -11.83
N LEU A 67 -2.21 7.77 -11.52
CA LEU A 67 -2.89 8.48 -10.44
C LEU A 67 -4.34 8.72 -10.82
N ARG A 68 -5.20 8.70 -9.81
CA ARG A 68 -6.61 9.06 -9.99
C ARG A 68 -6.72 10.51 -10.45
N GLU A 69 -7.64 10.76 -11.38
CA GLU A 69 -8.00 12.11 -11.79
C GLU A 69 -8.35 12.97 -10.56
N GLY A 70 -7.85 14.21 -10.53
CA GLY A 70 -8.04 15.15 -9.43
C GLY A 70 -7.05 15.03 -8.27
N VAL A 71 -6.12 14.06 -8.26
CA VAL A 71 -5.11 13.95 -7.19
C VAL A 71 -4.23 15.20 -7.09
N ALA A 72 -3.75 15.73 -8.22
CA ALA A 72 -2.91 16.94 -8.21
C ALA A 72 -3.65 18.15 -7.61
N GLU A 73 -4.91 18.36 -8.02
CA GLU A 73 -5.76 19.43 -7.50
C GLU A 73 -6.04 19.26 -6.00
N CYS A 74 -6.40 18.05 -5.56
CA CYS A 74 -6.63 17.73 -4.16
C CYS A 74 -5.39 18.04 -3.29
N LEU A 75 -4.21 17.60 -3.73
CA LEU A 75 -2.96 17.85 -3.02
C LEU A 75 -2.61 19.34 -2.98
N GLN A 76 -2.88 20.09 -4.04
CA GLN A 76 -2.66 21.53 -4.06
C GLN A 76 -3.60 22.25 -3.09
N LEU A 77 -4.89 21.90 -3.07
CA LEU A 77 -5.86 22.46 -2.13
C LEU A 77 -5.45 22.24 -0.66
N LEU A 78 -4.94 21.05 -0.34
CA LEU A 78 -4.42 20.76 1.00
C LEU A 78 -3.21 21.63 1.33
N ARG A 79 -2.27 21.78 0.40
CA ARG A 79 -1.07 22.61 0.59
C ARG A 79 -1.40 24.09 0.75
N ASP A 80 -2.31 24.60 -0.07
CA ASP A 80 -2.79 25.99 0.00
C ASP A 80 -3.51 26.28 1.32
N ALA A 81 -4.17 25.28 1.90
CA ALA A 81 -4.75 25.34 3.24
C ALA A 81 -3.73 25.16 4.38
N GLY A 82 -2.43 25.02 4.07
CA GLY A 82 -1.36 24.91 5.06
C GLY A 82 -1.06 23.49 5.54
N PHE A 83 -1.65 22.45 4.95
CA PHE A 83 -1.35 21.08 5.31
C PHE A 83 -0.02 20.61 4.69
N THR A 84 0.75 19.87 5.48
CA THR A 84 1.84 19.06 4.95
C THR A 84 1.31 17.69 4.57
N VAL A 85 1.48 17.29 3.30
CA VAL A 85 1.03 15.98 2.79
C VAL A 85 2.13 14.94 2.96
N TRP A 86 1.76 13.78 3.50
CA TRP A 86 2.61 12.62 3.69
C TRP A 86 2.10 11.40 2.89
N GLY A 87 3.02 10.56 2.43
CA GLY A 87 2.72 9.26 1.85
C GLY A 87 2.98 8.13 2.85
N PHE A 88 1.94 7.38 3.22
CA PHE A 88 2.07 6.22 4.11
C PHE A 88 1.70 4.92 3.37
N THR A 89 2.71 4.11 3.04
CA THR A 89 2.58 2.95 2.16
C THR A 89 2.88 1.64 2.86
N ALA A 90 2.21 0.56 2.43
CA ALA A 90 2.53 -0.80 2.83
C ALA A 90 3.74 -1.38 2.06
N GLY A 91 4.14 -0.76 0.94
CA GLY A 91 5.19 -1.25 0.05
C GLY A 91 6.34 -0.25 -0.13
N ASP A 92 7.03 -0.39 -1.25
CA ASP A 92 8.27 0.34 -1.54
C ASP A 92 8.05 1.86 -1.72
N THR A 93 8.81 2.67 -0.97
CA THR A 93 8.71 4.14 -1.01
C THR A 93 9.07 4.70 -2.38
N GLU A 94 10.10 4.17 -3.05
CA GLU A 94 10.54 4.70 -4.35
C GLU A 94 9.49 4.47 -5.42
N GLN A 95 8.88 3.28 -5.44
CA GLN A 95 7.77 2.96 -6.32
C GLN A 95 6.59 3.90 -6.10
N VAL A 96 6.14 4.07 -4.85
CA VAL A 96 4.97 4.91 -4.57
C VAL A 96 5.24 6.37 -4.86
N ARG A 97 6.42 6.86 -4.51
CA ARG A 97 6.85 8.22 -4.84
C ARG A 97 6.93 8.44 -6.35
N GLY A 98 7.38 7.43 -7.10
CA GLY A 98 7.43 7.44 -8.55
C GLY A 98 6.08 7.77 -9.19
N TYR A 99 4.96 7.27 -8.66
CA TYR A 99 3.62 7.61 -9.15
C TYR A 99 3.36 9.12 -9.15
N PHE A 100 3.79 9.84 -8.11
CA PHE A 100 3.61 11.28 -8.01
C PHE A 100 4.55 12.03 -8.95
N LEU A 101 5.84 11.69 -8.96
CA LEU A 101 6.83 12.38 -9.77
C LEU A 101 6.59 12.24 -11.26
N ASN A 102 6.20 11.04 -11.71
CA ASN A 102 5.90 10.76 -13.11
C ASN A 102 4.68 11.56 -13.62
N ASN A 103 3.87 12.11 -12.71
CA ASN A 103 2.72 12.95 -12.99
C ASN A 103 2.97 14.43 -12.61
N GLY A 104 4.23 14.84 -12.43
CA GLY A 104 4.60 16.22 -12.13
C GLY A 104 4.21 16.72 -10.74
N ILE A 105 3.85 15.81 -9.83
CA ILE A 105 3.49 16.15 -8.45
C ILE A 105 4.72 16.00 -7.58
N ASP A 106 5.21 17.11 -7.03
CA ASP A 106 6.28 17.06 -6.04
C ASP A 106 5.79 16.38 -4.76
N MET A 107 6.54 15.37 -4.32
CA MET A 107 6.34 14.66 -3.06
C MET A 107 7.73 14.37 -2.48
N PRO A 108 8.18 15.16 -1.49
CA PRO A 108 9.53 15.03 -0.93
C PRO A 108 9.74 13.66 -0.27
N LEU A 109 10.91 13.05 -0.46
CA LEU A 109 11.21 11.71 0.06
C LEU A 109 11.05 11.64 1.59
N GLN A 110 11.41 12.70 2.31
CA GLN A 110 11.27 12.78 3.76
C GLN A 110 9.81 12.74 4.25
N ASN A 111 8.85 12.99 3.35
CA ASN A 111 7.42 12.91 3.64
C ASN A 111 6.83 11.52 3.35
N PHE A 112 7.65 10.49 3.15
CA PHE A 112 7.20 9.11 3.00
C PHE A 112 7.56 8.25 4.21
N ILE A 113 6.66 7.34 4.54
CA ILE A 113 6.89 6.27 5.51
C ILE A 113 6.36 4.97 4.92
N SER A 114 7.20 3.93 4.97
CA SER A 114 6.84 2.58 4.58
C SER A 114 6.72 1.65 5.79
N CYS A 115 5.75 0.76 5.73
CA CYS A 115 5.65 -0.41 6.61
C CYS A 115 6.87 -1.35 6.51
N ASP A 116 7.51 -1.42 5.33
CA ASP A 116 8.69 -2.26 5.11
C ASP A 116 9.86 -1.83 6.00
N ASP A 117 10.04 -0.52 6.23
CA ASP A 117 11.11 0.03 7.07
C ASP A 117 10.93 -0.35 8.55
N ALA A 118 9.67 -0.51 8.98
CA ALA A 118 9.33 -0.87 10.35
C ALA A 118 9.22 -2.39 10.57
N GLY A 119 9.22 -3.19 9.50
CA GLY A 119 8.95 -4.62 9.57
C GLY A 119 7.56 -4.94 10.13
N VAL A 120 6.59 -4.06 9.92
CA VAL A 120 5.22 -4.19 10.44
C VAL A 120 4.24 -3.79 9.35
N GLY A 121 3.40 -4.75 8.96
CA GLY A 121 2.36 -4.51 7.96
C GLY A 121 1.07 -3.95 8.54
N LYS A 122 0.40 -3.13 7.73
CA LYS A 122 -0.98 -2.72 7.99
C LYS A 122 -1.89 -3.96 8.14
N PRO A 123 -2.96 -3.92 8.95
CA PRO A 123 -3.48 -2.79 9.71
C PRO A 123 -2.94 -2.70 11.15
N ALA A 124 -1.76 -3.29 11.45
CA ALA A 124 -1.20 -3.27 12.79
C ALA A 124 -0.89 -1.83 13.27
N LEU A 125 -1.35 -1.49 14.47
CA LEU A 125 -1.27 -0.11 15.00
C LEU A 125 0.16 0.43 15.10
N ASN A 126 1.14 -0.46 15.28
CA ASN A 126 2.55 -0.10 15.36
C ASN A 126 3.11 0.45 14.04
N GLY A 127 2.42 0.25 12.90
CA GLY A 127 2.78 0.91 11.65
C GLY A 127 2.39 2.40 11.61
N TYR A 128 1.34 2.81 12.33
CA TYR A 128 0.78 4.16 12.25
C TYR A 128 1.34 5.11 13.32
N LYS A 129 1.64 4.58 14.51
CA LYS A 129 2.14 5.37 15.65
C LYS A 129 3.46 6.10 15.39
N PRO A 130 4.46 5.50 14.71
CA PRO A 130 5.72 6.20 14.47
C PRO A 130 5.56 7.46 13.62
N LEU A 131 4.65 7.43 12.63
CA LEU A 131 4.30 8.63 11.86
C LEU A 131 3.60 9.66 12.75
N LEU A 132 2.63 9.22 13.56
CA LEU A 132 1.85 10.11 14.42
C LEU A 132 2.76 10.89 15.38
N GLU A 133 3.77 10.23 15.96
CA GLU A 133 4.76 10.81 16.85
C GLU A 133 5.68 11.81 16.14
N ARG A 134 5.99 11.59 14.85
CA ARG A 134 6.78 12.53 14.03
C ARG A 134 6.00 13.78 13.63
N LEU A 135 4.68 13.70 13.51
CA LEU A 135 3.81 14.78 13.01
C LEU A 135 3.50 15.88 14.06
N GLY A 136 4.23 15.95 15.18
CA GLY A 136 4.06 17.01 16.18
C GLY A 136 2.73 16.95 16.94
N SER A 137 2.24 18.08 17.46
CA SER A 137 1.01 18.15 18.27
C SER A 137 -0.24 18.57 17.49
N ASP A 138 -0.10 19.00 16.24
CA ASP A 138 -1.21 19.51 15.44
C ASP A 138 -2.24 18.42 15.10
N GLU A 139 -3.36 18.84 14.52
CA GLU A 139 -4.40 17.95 14.05
C GLU A 139 -3.91 17.11 12.86
N LYS A 140 -4.05 15.78 12.97
CA LYS A 140 -3.51 14.83 11.99
C LYS A 140 -4.66 14.07 11.35
N TRP A 141 -4.82 14.24 10.04
CA TRP A 141 -5.80 13.53 9.24
C TRP A 141 -5.14 12.37 8.50
N PHE A 142 -5.87 11.27 8.37
CA PHE A 142 -5.48 10.12 7.59
C PHE A 142 -6.59 9.78 6.62
N ALA A 143 -6.26 9.80 5.33
CA ALA A 143 -7.19 9.51 4.24
C ALA A 143 -6.78 8.21 3.56
N ALA A 144 -7.74 7.29 3.38
CA ALA A 144 -7.52 6.05 2.67
C ALA A 144 -8.79 5.54 1.99
N ALA A 145 -8.64 4.98 0.78
CA ALA A 145 -9.76 4.34 0.07
C ALA A 145 -10.18 3.01 0.74
N HIS A 146 -9.27 2.37 1.47
CA HIS A 146 -9.55 1.15 2.21
C HIS A 146 -10.03 1.48 3.62
N MET A 147 -11.27 1.10 3.94
CA MET A 147 -11.87 1.36 5.25
C MET A 147 -11.07 0.75 6.41
N TRP A 148 -10.40 -0.38 6.19
CA TRP A 148 -9.55 -1.00 7.21
C TRP A 148 -8.33 -0.15 7.56
N ASP A 149 -7.79 0.62 6.60
CA ASP A 149 -6.60 1.46 6.77
C ASP A 149 -6.98 2.73 7.55
N ALA A 150 -8.05 3.39 7.11
CA ALA A 150 -8.61 4.56 7.79
C ALA A 150 -9.04 4.23 9.24
N SER A 151 -9.73 3.11 9.45
CA SER A 151 -10.16 2.67 10.78
C SER A 151 -8.99 2.42 11.73
N SER A 152 -7.93 1.75 11.26
CA SER A 152 -6.72 1.53 12.06
C SER A 152 -5.95 2.80 12.36
N ALA A 153 -5.86 3.73 11.40
CA ALA A 153 -5.29 5.04 11.65
C ALA A 153 -6.09 5.80 12.71
N MET A 154 -7.43 5.82 12.60
CA MET A 154 -8.28 6.44 13.63
C MET A 154 -8.05 5.81 15.01
N LYS A 155 -7.92 4.49 15.07
CA LYS A 155 -7.60 3.78 16.32
C LYS A 155 -6.22 4.14 16.86
N ALA A 156 -5.26 4.46 16.01
CA ALA A 156 -3.92 4.91 16.39
C ALA A 156 -3.89 6.37 16.89
N GLY A 157 -4.91 7.18 16.59
CA GLY A 157 -5.03 8.57 17.06
C GLY A 157 -5.18 9.64 15.98
N TYR A 158 -5.34 9.25 14.72
CA TYR A 158 -5.62 10.17 13.61
C TYR A 158 -7.11 10.53 13.56
N LYS A 159 -7.45 11.65 12.93
CA LYS A 159 -8.80 11.83 12.36
C LYS A 159 -8.88 11.09 11.03
N GLY A 160 -10.00 10.43 10.77
CA GLY A 160 -10.22 9.69 9.52
C GLY A 160 -11.00 10.52 8.49
N ALA A 161 -10.62 10.40 7.23
CA ALA A 161 -11.34 10.92 6.07
C ALA A 161 -11.54 9.83 5.01
#